data_AF-A0A0U5EQE3-F1
#
_entry.id   AF-A0A0U5EQE3-F1
#
_cell.length_a   1.000
_cell.length_b   1.000
_cell.length_c   1.000
_cell.angle_alpha   90.00
_cell.angle_beta   90.00
_cell.angle_gamma   90.00
#
_symmetry.space_group_name_H-M   'P 1'
#
loop_
_entity.id
_entity.type
_entity.pdbx_description
1 polymer ?
#
loop_
_entity_poly.entity_id
_entity_poly.type
_entity_poly.pdbx_seq_one_letter_code
_entity_poly.pdbx_strand_id
1 'polypeptide(L)'
;MGLFPFIFTLAWVGSIIHLLILKKPRPLSYIVEIFLLYQLVFSVGFNSLFVFYSHAFTPNQMAEYMGWPPENPFQQQVAYANLTFAILGFLCIWFRGLFWVATTLGLSCWYWANAYGHIQDWMLRQNEAPGNIGLPLYIDIFLPIILILLLIGYVCCSHDPINHKEE
;
A
#
# COMPACT_ATOMS: atom_id res chain seq x y z
N MET A 1 3.82 -1.75 -17.11
CA MET A 1 4.40 -1.78 -15.75
C MET A 1 4.87 -0.43 -15.17
N GLY A 2 4.98 0.65 -15.94
CA GLY A 2 5.44 1.96 -15.42
C GLY A 2 4.48 2.71 -14.47
N LEU A 3 3.31 2.14 -14.14
CA LEU A 3 2.29 2.78 -13.30
C LEU A 3 2.54 2.61 -11.79
N PHE A 4 3.26 1.55 -11.39
CA PHE A 4 3.56 1.26 -9.99
C PHE A 4 4.21 2.43 -9.25
N PRO A 5 5.36 3.00 -9.68
CA PRO A 5 5.98 4.10 -8.97
C PRO A 5 5.12 5.37 -8.97
N PHE A 6 4.29 5.56 -10.01
CA PHE A 6 3.46 6.75 -10.15
C PHE A 6 2.38 6.85 -9.06
N ILE A 7 1.74 5.74 -8.68
CA ILE A 7 0.69 5.74 -7.64
C ILE A 7 1.27 6.15 -6.27
N PHE A 8 2.45 5.64 -5.90
CA PHE A 8 3.12 6.04 -4.67
C PHE A 8 3.53 7.52 -4.70
N THR A 9 4.06 7.99 -5.83
CA THR A 9 4.40 9.41 -5.98
C THR A 9 3.15 10.29 -5.85
N LEU A 10 2.02 9.90 -6.43
CA LEU A 10 0.75 10.60 -6.29
C LEU A 10 0.27 10.68 -4.83
N ALA A 11 0.46 9.62 -4.04
CA ALA A 11 0.11 9.62 -2.62
C ALA A 11 0.87 10.73 -1.86
N TRP A 12 2.20 10.80 -2.05
CA TRP A 12 3.05 11.80 -1.40
C TRP A 12 2.83 13.22 -1.92
N VAL A 13 2.72 13.38 -3.24
CA VAL A 13 2.46 14.69 -3.85
C VAL A 13 1.08 15.20 -3.45
N GLY A 14 0.07 14.31 -3.44
CA GLY A 14 -1.29 14.64 -3.06
C GLY A 14 -1.40 15.12 -1.61
N SER A 15 -0.72 14.45 -0.66
CA SER A 15 -0.71 14.87 0.74
C SER A 15 -0.01 16.22 0.92
N ILE A 16 1.11 16.46 0.23
CA ILE A 16 1.82 17.74 0.25
C ILE A 16 0.91 18.86 -0.30
N ILE A 17 0.31 18.66 -1.48
CA ILE A 17 -0.59 19.64 -2.08
C ILE A 17 -1.76 19.95 -1.15
N HIS A 18 -2.35 18.94 -0.51
CA HIS A 18 -3.43 19.13 0.48
C HIS A 18 -2.97 20.08 1.60
N LEU A 19 -1.80 19.83 2.19
CA LEU A 19 -1.26 20.65 3.26
C LEU A 19 -0.94 22.09 2.80
N LEU A 20 -0.42 22.27 1.59
CA LEU A 20 -0.14 23.59 1.02
C LEU A 20 -1.41 24.43 0.81
N ILE A 21 -2.53 23.78 0.45
CA ILE A 21 -3.82 24.45 0.24
C ILE A 21 -4.44 24.94 1.57
N LEU A 22 -4.14 24.29 2.70
CA LEU A 22 -4.78 24.60 3.98
C LEU A 22 -4.40 25.97 4.57
N LYS A 23 -3.39 26.66 4.03
CA LYS A 23 -2.92 28.04 4.33
C LYS A 23 -2.57 28.36 5.80
N LYS A 24 -3.04 27.59 6.78
CA LYS A 24 -2.80 27.77 8.23
C LYS A 24 -1.92 26.63 8.75
N PRO A 25 -1.02 26.91 9.71
CA PRO A 25 -0.26 25.86 10.39
C PRO A 25 -1.22 24.87 11.05
N ARG A 26 -0.91 23.58 10.92
CA ARG A 26 -1.68 22.48 11.50
C ARG A 26 -0.82 21.73 12.50
N PRO A 27 -1.42 21.17 13.56
CA PRO A 27 -0.68 20.35 14.51
C PRO A 27 -0.09 19.13 13.79
N LEU A 28 1.00 18.58 14.34
CA LEU A 28 1.67 17.41 13.78
C LEU A 28 0.72 16.22 13.61
N SER A 29 -0.23 16.04 14.54
CA SER A 29 -1.29 15.03 14.47
C SER A 29 -2.05 15.07 13.14
N TYR A 30 -2.52 16.25 12.76
CA TYR A 30 -3.26 16.46 11.52
C TYR A 30 -2.39 16.23 10.28
N ILE A 31 -1.13 16.66 10.31
CA ILE A 31 -0.19 16.43 9.21
C ILE A 31 0.01 14.92 8.99
N VAL A 32 0.28 14.17 10.05
CA VAL A 32 0.49 12.72 9.99
C VAL A 32 -0.80 12.01 9.55
N GLU A 33 -1.97 12.44 10.02
CA GLU A 33 -3.26 11.91 9.58
C GLU A 33 -3.44 12.06 8.06
N ILE A 34 -3.14 13.23 7.49
CA ILE A 34 -3.24 13.46 6.04
C ILE A 34 -2.28 12.57 5.27
N PHE A 35 -1.01 12.46 5.69
CA PHE A 35 -0.08 11.54 5.03
C PHE A 35 -0.57 10.09 5.10
N LEU A 36 -1.02 9.63 6.27
CA LEU A 36 -1.54 8.28 6.46
C LEU A 36 -2.76 8.02 5.57
N LEU A 37 -3.73 8.94 5.55
CA LEU A 37 -4.93 8.81 4.72
C LEU A 37 -4.57 8.67 3.23
N TYR A 38 -3.67 9.53 2.72
CA TYR A 38 -3.26 9.45 1.32
C TYR A 38 -2.54 8.13 1.00
N GLN A 39 -1.70 7.62 1.91
CA GLN A 39 -1.08 6.31 1.73
C GLN A 39 -2.11 5.18 1.74
N LEU A 40 -3.10 5.21 2.64
CA LEU A 40 -4.19 4.22 2.67
C LEU A 40 -5.03 4.26 1.38
N VAL A 41 -5.34 5.43 0.84
CA VAL A 41 -6.16 5.53 -0.36
C VAL A 41 -5.39 5.19 -1.64
N PHE A 42 -4.20 5.75 -1.81
CA PHE A 42 -3.44 5.60 -3.05
C PHE A 42 -2.55 4.37 -3.02
N SER A 43 -1.70 4.25 -2.01
CA SER A 43 -0.71 3.19 -1.91
C SER A 43 -1.33 1.84 -1.51
N VAL A 44 -2.47 1.84 -0.82
CA VAL A 44 -3.24 0.60 -0.55
C VAL A 44 -4.39 0.46 -1.55
N GLY A 45 -5.31 1.42 -1.61
CA GLY A 45 -6.48 1.36 -2.49
C GLY A 45 -6.14 1.25 -3.98
N PHE A 46 -5.60 2.32 -4.57
CA PHE A 46 -5.33 2.37 -6.02
C PHE A 46 -4.24 1.39 -6.48
N ASN A 47 -3.18 1.20 -5.69
CA ASN A 47 -2.13 0.23 -6.03
C ASN A 47 -2.69 -1.20 -6.05
N SER A 48 -3.43 -1.61 -5.01
CA SER A 48 -4.00 -2.96 -4.99
C SER A 48 -5.05 -3.14 -6.08
N LEU A 49 -5.81 -2.09 -6.44
CA LEU A 49 -6.72 -2.14 -7.57
C LEU A 49 -5.98 -2.38 -8.90
N PHE A 50 -4.83 -1.73 -9.09
CA PHE A 50 -3.98 -1.92 -10.25
C PHE A 50 -3.40 -3.35 -10.31
N VAL A 51 -2.95 -3.88 -9.17
CA VAL A 51 -2.44 -5.27 -9.07
C VAL A 51 -3.55 -6.28 -9.35
N PHE A 52 -4.73 -6.09 -8.76
CA PHE A 52 -5.93 -6.88 -9.07
C PHE A 52 -6.19 -6.88 -10.57
N TYR A 53 -6.24 -5.71 -11.19
CA TYR A 53 -6.51 -5.60 -12.62
C TYR A 53 -5.47 -6.37 -13.44
N SER A 54 -4.19 -6.22 -13.10
CA SER A 54 -3.07 -6.83 -13.82
C SER A 54 -3.11 -8.36 -13.78
N HIS A 55 -3.43 -8.94 -12.62
CA HIS A 55 -3.53 -10.39 -12.47
C HIS A 55 -4.86 -10.97 -12.99
N ALA A 56 -5.98 -10.25 -12.85
CA ALA A 56 -7.29 -10.75 -13.26
C ALA A 56 -7.51 -10.66 -14.77
N PHE A 57 -7.10 -9.56 -15.40
CA PHE A 57 -7.46 -9.23 -16.79
C PHE A 57 -6.27 -9.30 -17.76
N THR A 58 -5.03 -9.24 -17.27
CA THR A 58 -3.82 -9.39 -18.11
C THR A 58 -2.88 -10.51 -17.61
N PRO A 59 -3.39 -11.72 -17.29
CA PRO A 59 -2.61 -12.74 -16.58
C PRO A 59 -1.38 -13.25 -17.36
N ASN A 60 -1.41 -13.25 -18.70
CA ASN A 60 -0.27 -13.69 -19.49
C ASN A 60 0.89 -12.70 -19.45
N GLN A 61 0.58 -11.40 -19.56
CA GLN A 61 1.57 -10.33 -19.45
C GLN A 61 2.16 -10.28 -18.04
N MET A 62 1.31 -10.49 -17.03
CA MET A 62 1.76 -10.52 -15.64
C MET A 62 2.60 -11.77 -15.34
N ALA A 63 2.22 -12.95 -15.85
CA ALA A 63 3.04 -14.16 -15.74
C ALA A 63 4.44 -13.96 -16.33
N GLU A 64 4.52 -13.42 -17.56
CA GLU A 64 5.80 -13.15 -18.23
C GLU A 64 6.68 -12.20 -17.39
N TYR A 65 6.10 -11.10 -16.90
CA TYR A 65 6.83 -10.15 -16.04
C TYR A 65 7.32 -10.76 -14.72
N MET A 66 6.53 -11.64 -14.13
CA MET A 66 6.85 -12.33 -12.88
C MET A 66 7.82 -13.50 -13.07
N GLY A 67 8.10 -13.91 -14.31
CA GLY A 67 8.83 -15.14 -14.60
C GLY A 67 8.03 -16.40 -14.23
N TRP A 68 6.70 -16.32 -14.21
CA TRP A 68 5.81 -17.43 -13.92
C TRP A 68 5.37 -18.17 -15.18
N PRO A 69 5.02 -19.47 -15.08
CA PRO A 69 4.39 -20.19 -16.18
C PRO A 69 3.09 -19.50 -16.63
N PRO A 70 2.76 -19.58 -17.94
CA PRO A 70 1.46 -19.11 -18.43
C PRO A 70 0.33 -19.86 -17.72
N GLU A 71 -0.82 -19.20 -17.59
CA GLU A 71 -2.03 -19.77 -16.96
C GLU A 71 -1.83 -20.23 -15.49
N ASN A 72 -0.85 -19.67 -14.77
CA ASN A 72 -0.63 -19.99 -13.36
C ASN A 72 -1.88 -19.64 -12.51
N PRO A 73 -2.56 -20.64 -11.89
CA PRO A 73 -3.79 -20.43 -11.14
C PRO A 73 -3.61 -19.59 -9.87
N PHE A 74 -2.37 -19.47 -9.37
CA PHE A 74 -2.06 -18.60 -8.23
C PHE A 74 -2.38 -17.13 -8.52
N GLN A 75 -2.31 -16.70 -9.78
CA GLN A 75 -2.59 -15.31 -10.16
C GLN A 75 -4.00 -14.86 -9.76
N GLN A 76 -5.00 -15.74 -9.82
CA GLN A 76 -6.36 -15.37 -9.41
C GLN A 76 -6.47 -15.15 -7.91
N GLN A 77 -5.74 -15.93 -7.10
CA GLN A 77 -5.70 -15.72 -5.65
C GLN A 77 -5.05 -14.38 -5.31
N VAL A 78 -3.94 -14.05 -5.98
CA VAL A 78 -3.28 -12.74 -5.85
C VAL A 78 -4.23 -11.62 -6.27
N ALA A 79 -4.98 -11.80 -7.36
CA ALA A 79 -5.96 -10.83 -7.81
C ALA A 79 -7.01 -10.55 -6.72
N TYR A 80 -7.67 -11.57 -6.18
CA TYR A 80 -8.74 -11.40 -5.20
C TYR A 80 -8.24 -10.87 -3.84
N ALA A 81 -7.04 -11.24 -3.43
CA ALA A 81 -6.40 -10.64 -2.25
C ALA A 81 -6.21 -9.13 -2.44
N ASN A 82 -5.69 -8.72 -3.60
CA ASN A 82 -5.49 -7.31 -3.91
C ASN A 82 -6.82 -6.55 -4.12
N LEU A 83 -7.86 -7.18 -4.65
CA LEU A 83 -9.21 -6.58 -4.69
C LEU A 83 -9.72 -6.28 -3.27
N THR A 84 -9.48 -7.18 -2.32
CA THR A 84 -9.84 -6.99 -0.92
C THR A 84 -9.15 -5.74 -0.36
N PHE A 85 -7.83 -5.60 -0.54
CA PHE A 85 -7.09 -4.44 -0.07
C PHE A 85 -7.43 -3.14 -0.81
N ALA A 86 -7.82 -3.23 -2.09
CA ALA A 86 -8.31 -2.09 -2.83
C ALA A 86 -9.56 -1.49 -2.16
N ILE A 87 -10.51 -2.36 -1.82
CA ILE A 87 -11.75 -1.97 -1.13
C ILE A 87 -11.42 -1.38 0.25
N LEU A 88 -10.61 -2.07 1.05
CA LEU A 88 -10.23 -1.58 2.39
C LEU A 88 -9.55 -0.21 2.33
N GLY A 89 -8.59 -0.02 1.42
CA GLY A 89 -7.89 1.26 1.24
C GLY A 89 -8.81 2.42 0.87
N PHE A 90 -9.80 2.21 0.00
CA PHE A 90 -10.80 3.24 -0.30
C PHE A 90 -11.75 3.50 0.86
N LEU A 91 -12.15 2.46 1.58
CA LEU A 91 -13.03 2.57 2.74
C LEU A 91 -12.40 3.39 3.88
N CYS A 92 -11.06 3.49 3.96
CA CYS A 92 -10.36 4.34 4.91
C CYS A 92 -10.73 5.85 4.81
N ILE A 93 -11.30 6.31 3.68
CA ILE A 93 -11.82 7.69 3.57
C ILE A 93 -12.92 7.95 4.62
N TRP A 94 -13.79 6.98 4.84
CA TRP A 94 -14.96 7.08 5.71
C TRP A 94 -14.77 6.40 7.06
N PHE A 95 -14.08 5.25 7.08
CA PHE A 95 -13.88 4.45 8.29
C PHE A 95 -12.47 4.69 8.86
N ARG A 96 -12.40 5.28 10.06
CA ARG A 96 -11.15 5.70 10.72
C ARG A 96 -10.83 4.87 11.98
N GLY A 97 -9.80 5.25 12.72
CA GLY A 97 -9.42 4.61 13.99
C GLY A 97 -8.96 3.16 13.79
N LEU A 98 -9.60 2.21 14.49
CA LEU A 98 -9.25 0.78 14.39
C LEU A 98 -9.38 0.20 12.98
N PHE A 99 -10.19 0.81 12.10
CA PHE A 99 -10.27 0.40 10.70
C PHE A 99 -8.94 0.64 9.95
N TRP A 100 -8.28 1.77 10.21
CA TRP A 100 -6.96 2.08 9.64
C TRP A 100 -5.89 1.14 10.21
N VAL A 101 -5.99 0.80 11.50
CA VAL A 101 -5.11 -0.19 12.14
C VAL A 101 -5.26 -1.55 11.45
N ALA A 102 -6.49 -2.06 11.34
CA ALA A 102 -6.77 -3.35 10.72
C ALA A 102 -6.34 -3.41 9.25
N THR A 103 -6.63 -2.35 8.48
CA THR A 103 -6.22 -2.25 7.06
C THR A 103 -4.71 -2.26 6.91
N THR A 104 -4.00 -1.48 7.74
CA THR A 104 -2.54 -1.42 7.73
C THR A 104 -1.92 -2.76 8.10
N LEU A 105 -2.35 -3.37 9.21
CA LEU A 105 -1.81 -4.66 9.64
C LEU A 105 -2.11 -5.79 8.65
N GLY A 106 -3.33 -5.83 8.11
CA GLY A 106 -3.72 -6.80 7.09
C GLY A 106 -2.83 -6.69 5.85
N LEU A 107 -2.61 -5.47 5.35
CA LEU A 107 -1.75 -5.24 4.20
C LEU A 107 -0.30 -5.64 4.51
N SER A 108 0.20 -5.25 5.69
CA SER A 108 1.56 -5.58 6.11
C SER A 108 1.80 -7.09 6.13
N CYS A 109 0.87 -7.86 6.66
CA CYS A 109 0.95 -9.33 6.64
C CYS A 109 0.94 -9.87 5.20
N TRP A 110 0.04 -9.37 4.35
CA TRP A 110 -0.05 -9.77 2.95
C TRP A 110 1.24 -9.48 2.17
N TYR A 111 1.76 -8.25 2.29
CA TYR A 111 2.94 -7.81 1.55
C TYR A 111 4.21 -8.48 2.04
N TRP A 112 4.42 -8.63 3.35
CA TRP A 112 5.58 -9.36 3.84
C TRP A 112 5.54 -10.86 3.50
N ALA A 113 4.35 -11.47 3.43
CA ALA A 113 4.21 -12.83 2.91
C ALA A 113 4.60 -12.90 1.43
N ASN A 114 4.23 -11.91 0.62
CA ASN A 114 4.65 -11.81 -0.78
C ASN A 114 6.16 -11.59 -0.91
N ALA A 115 6.75 -10.68 -0.13
CA ALA A 115 8.21 -10.48 -0.10
C ALA A 115 8.96 -11.78 0.23
N TYR A 116 8.47 -12.53 1.21
CA TYR A 116 9.01 -13.86 1.53
C TYR A 116 8.88 -14.81 0.33
N GLY A 117 7.72 -14.85 -0.32
CA GLY A 117 7.48 -15.65 -1.53
C GLY A 117 8.45 -15.30 -2.67
N HIS A 118 8.68 -14.01 -2.90
CA HIS A 118 9.63 -13.50 -3.89
C HIS A 118 11.07 -13.95 -3.60
N ILE A 119 11.53 -13.79 -2.35
CA ILE A 119 12.86 -14.23 -1.90
C ILE A 119 13.00 -15.75 -2.02
N GLN A 120 11.98 -16.50 -1.59
CA GLN A 120 11.98 -17.95 -1.68
C GLN A 120 12.06 -18.43 -3.14
N ASP A 121 11.29 -17.81 -4.05
CA ASP A 121 11.30 -18.16 -5.46
C ASP A 121 12.64 -17.85 -6.13
N TRP A 122 13.27 -16.73 -5.77
CA TRP A 122 14.63 -16.41 -6.19
C TRP A 122 15.64 -17.46 -5.68
N MET A 123 15.62 -17.78 -4.39
CA MET A 123 16.57 -18.75 -3.82
C MET A 123 16.43 -20.15 -4.42
N LEU A 124 15.19 -20.61 -4.64
CA LEU A 124 14.92 -21.99 -5.08
C LEU A 124 14.95 -22.17 -6.60
N ARG A 125 14.56 -21.16 -7.37
CA ARG A 125 14.37 -21.27 -8.82
C ARG A 125 15.23 -20.30 -9.62
N GLN A 126 16.03 -19.46 -8.95
CA GLN A 126 16.82 -18.40 -9.59
C GLN A 126 15.95 -17.49 -10.47
N ASN A 127 14.71 -17.25 -10.02
CA ASN A 127 13.80 -16.37 -10.73
C ASN A 127 14.22 -14.90 -10.53
N GLU A 128 15.05 -14.41 -11.45
CA GLU A 128 15.53 -13.02 -11.46
C GLU A 128 14.65 -12.08 -12.29
N ALA A 129 13.43 -12.51 -12.63
CA ALA A 129 12.51 -11.70 -13.40
C ALA A 129 12.25 -10.35 -12.70
N PRO A 130 12.04 -9.26 -13.46
CA PRO A 130 11.85 -7.93 -12.90
C PRO A 130 10.57 -7.83 -12.05
N GLY A 131 9.59 -8.70 -12.26
CA GLY A 131 8.42 -8.82 -11.39
C GLY A 131 8.67 -9.60 -10.10
N ASN A 132 9.76 -10.38 -10.01
CA ASN A 132 10.09 -11.14 -8.82
C ASN A 132 11.01 -10.37 -7.87
N ILE A 133 12.25 -10.08 -8.30
CA ILE A 133 13.27 -9.41 -7.45
C ILE A 133 13.45 -7.92 -7.78
N GLY A 134 12.55 -7.36 -8.59
CA GLY A 134 12.56 -5.94 -8.92
C GLY A 134 11.69 -5.10 -7.98
N LEU A 135 11.08 -4.05 -8.53
CA LEU A 135 10.27 -3.08 -7.78
C LEU A 135 9.18 -3.72 -6.88
N PRO A 136 8.45 -4.77 -7.28
CA PRO A 136 7.46 -5.42 -6.42
C PRO A 136 8.01 -5.86 -5.06
N LEU A 137 9.15 -6.55 -5.03
CA LEU A 137 9.79 -6.99 -3.77
C LEU A 137 10.10 -5.81 -2.84
N TYR A 138 10.63 -4.71 -3.38
CA TYR A 138 10.92 -3.53 -2.57
C TYR A 138 9.66 -2.89 -2.00
N ILE A 139 8.58 -2.83 -2.79
CA ILE A 139 7.28 -2.32 -2.31
C ILE A 139 6.73 -3.20 -1.20
N ASP A 140 6.79 -4.52 -1.39
CA ASP A 140 6.33 -5.50 -0.42
C ASP A 140 7.05 -5.40 0.93
N ILE A 141 8.30 -4.90 0.94
CA ILE A 141 9.05 -4.66 2.16
C ILE A 141 8.76 -3.28 2.74
N PHE A 142 8.92 -2.22 1.94
CA PHE A 142 8.98 -0.84 2.44
C PHE A 142 7.61 -0.20 2.67
N LEU A 143 6.59 -0.51 1.87
CA LEU A 143 5.27 0.07 2.07
C LEU A 143 4.66 -0.29 3.45
N PRO A 144 4.70 -1.56 3.90
CA PRO A 144 4.29 -1.92 5.26
C PRO A 144 4.99 -1.11 6.35
N ILE A 145 6.32 -0.91 6.21
CA ILE A 145 7.11 -0.14 7.18
C ILE A 145 6.63 1.31 7.21
N ILE A 146 6.46 1.95 6.05
CA ILE A 146 5.98 3.33 5.94
C ILE A 146 4.59 3.48 6.58
N LEU A 147 3.65 2.58 6.28
CA LEU A 147 2.30 2.62 6.82
C LEU A 147 2.29 2.42 8.34
N ILE A 148 3.07 1.47 8.86
CA ILE A 148 3.19 1.23 10.31
C ILE A 148 3.77 2.46 11.00
N LEU A 149 4.81 3.08 10.46
CA LEU A 149 5.41 4.29 11.05
C LEU A 149 4.43 5.47 11.06
N LEU A 150 3.71 5.70 9.96
CA LEU A 150 2.66 6.72 9.89
C LEU A 150 1.50 6.42 10.84
N LEU A 151 1.11 5.16 10.98
CA LEU A 151 0.07 4.72 11.91
C LEU A 151 0.49 4.94 13.37
N ILE A 152 1.72 4.59 13.73
CA ILE A 152 2.28 4.86 15.06
C ILE A 152 2.27 6.36 15.32
N GLY A 153 2.74 7.18 14.37
CA GLY A 153 2.69 8.64 14.48
C GLY A 153 1.27 9.16 14.69
N TYR A 154 0.30 8.64 13.92
CA TYR A 154 -1.11 9.01 14.05
C TYR A 154 -1.69 8.66 15.42
N VAL A 155 -1.43 7.45 15.92
CA VAL A 155 -1.93 7.00 17.24
C VAL A 155 -1.27 7.79 18.38
N CYS A 156 0.04 8.03 18.31
CA CYS A 156 0.76 8.78 19.33
C CYS A 156 0.35 10.26 19.37
N CYS A 157 0.16 10.90 18.22
CA CYS A 157 -0.21 12.32 18.16
C CYS A 157 -1.71 12.58 18.39
N SER A 158 -2.58 11.58 18.20
CA SER A 158 -4.02 11.69 18.50
C SER A 158 -4.34 11.59 20.00
N HIS A 159 -3.45 11.01 20.81
CA HIS A 159 -3.60 10.92 22.27
C HIS A 159 -2.92 12.07 23.04
N ASP A 160 -2.44 13.11 22.34
CA ASP A 160 -1.76 14.24 22.97
C ASP A 160 -2.79 15.19 23.63
N PRO A 161 -2.78 15.36 24.98
CA PRO A 161 -3.78 16.16 25.70
C PRO A 161 -3.78 17.64 25.33
N ILE A 162 -2.74 18.14 24.63
CA ILE A 162 -2.69 19.52 24.13
C ILE A 162 -3.71 19.74 22.99
N ASN A 163 -4.03 18.71 22.20
CA ASN A 163 -4.92 18.82 21.04
C ASN A 163 -6.43 18.73 21.36
N HIS A 164 -6.82 18.37 22.59
CA HIS A 164 -8.23 18.27 23.00
C HIS A 164 -8.83 19.57 23.55
N LYS A 165 -8.15 20.72 23.38
CA LYS A 165 -8.61 22.02 23.92
C LYS A 165 -9.38 22.90 22.94
N GLU A 166 -9.66 22.45 21.72
CA GLU A 166 -10.30 23.28 20.68
C GLU A 166 -11.59 22.68 20.07
N GLU A 167 -12.29 21.80 20.79
CA GLU A 167 -13.69 21.44 20.44
C GLU A 167 -14.71 22.26 21.24
#